data_AF-A0A7D5Z378-F1
#
_entry.id   AF-A0A7D5Z378-F1
#
_cell.length_a   1.000
_cell.length_b   1.000
_cell.length_c   1.000
_cell.angle_alpha   90.00
_cell.angle_beta   90.00
_cell.angle_gamma   90.00
#
_symmetry.space_group_name_H-M   'P 1'
#
loop_
_entity.id
_entity.type
_entity.pdbx_description
1 polymer ?
#
loop_
_entity_poly.entity_id
_entity_poly.type
_entity_poly.pdbx_seq_one_letter_code
_entity_poly.pdbx_strand_id
1 'polypeptide(L)'
;MARQRFFATRLCYLNVFLAIASRCLLVLSEPILQKSTSSILAGPNRTVPDYVKRYAPLVWLHSEDPFRPADLLQHIRHTTPTANQEPVSDLPDLDLNNLALLNNVSSGQVALTSNDDVTALPDWLLGQLPDASGRIVNATPCVVILVEQSPRDVDAFFFYFYSYDRGANITQVLEPLNRLIEDTEHGMHFGDHVGDWEHNMIRFRDGKPNGIYYSQHSGGAAYDWDHADLSMKDGRPLVFSAYGSHANYASSGDQIHDTVLVDYCDAGQLWDPTLSAYFYHLEPTNFTLTRLFPSATALPATPDLTSFFYFTGIWGDAQYPDDHPLQKTVPYFGLKRFVSGPQGPIVKQLVRKGLFPDQRERKPWPQWAVGIFMSWTCGIGGIGGQAHGEKL
;
A
#
# COMPACT_ATOMS: atom_id res chain seq x y z
N MET A 1 29.19 64.15 62.21
CA MET A 1 29.12 64.94 60.96
C MET A 1 30.21 64.38 60.05
N ALA A 2 30.05 63.81 58.86
CA ALA A 2 28.98 63.60 57.89
C ALA A 2 29.27 62.20 57.28
N ARG A 3 28.39 61.20 57.20
CA ARG A 3 27.09 61.06 56.50
C ARG A 3 27.12 61.50 55.04
N GLN A 4 26.66 60.58 54.18
CA GLN A 4 26.22 60.73 52.79
C GLN A 4 27.30 60.66 51.72
N ARG A 5 27.45 59.48 51.09
CA ARG A 5 27.45 59.32 49.61
C ARG A 5 27.74 57.91 49.05
N PHE A 6 27.82 56.86 49.86
CA PHE A 6 28.11 55.50 49.34
C PHE A 6 26.94 54.51 49.34
N PHE A 7 25.69 54.96 49.55
CA PHE A 7 24.50 54.10 49.52
C PHE A 7 23.60 54.27 48.28
N ALA A 8 23.96 55.13 47.32
CA ALA A 8 23.11 55.40 46.15
C ALA A 8 23.37 54.48 44.94
N THR A 9 24.49 53.76 44.88
CA THR A 9 24.90 53.04 43.65
C THR A 9 24.64 51.54 43.68
N ARG A 10 24.21 50.96 44.80
CA ARG A 10 23.87 49.52 44.90
C ARG A 10 22.37 49.20 44.77
N LEU A 11 21.48 50.18 44.80
CA LEU A 11 20.03 49.97 44.65
C LEU A 11 19.53 50.02 43.19
N CYS A 12 20.32 50.53 42.24
CA CYS A 12 19.93 50.56 40.83
C CYS A 12 20.17 49.23 40.10
N TYR A 13 21.17 48.44 40.50
CA TYR A 13 21.48 47.17 39.82
C TYR A 13 20.59 46.01 40.26
N LEU A 14 20.01 46.06 41.47
CA LEU A 14 19.12 44.98 41.94
C LEU A 14 17.70 45.08 41.36
N ASN A 15 17.26 46.30 40.99
CA ASN A 15 15.92 46.53 40.41
C ASN A 15 15.84 46.24 38.91
N VAL A 16 16.96 46.28 38.18
CA VAL A 16 16.99 45.92 36.75
C VAL A 16 17.03 44.40 36.55
N PHE A 17 17.72 43.66 37.43
CA PHE A 17 17.75 42.19 37.37
C PHE A 17 16.41 41.54 37.76
N LEU A 18 15.66 42.10 38.72
CA LEU A 18 14.31 41.61 39.02
C LEU A 18 13.30 41.91 37.90
N ALA A 19 13.44 43.03 37.18
CA ALA A 19 12.56 43.38 36.07
C ALA A 19 12.81 42.54 34.79
N ILE A 20 14.05 42.09 34.57
CA ILE A 20 14.39 41.19 33.44
C ILE A 20 14.09 39.73 33.80
N ALA A 21 14.33 39.30 35.04
CA ALA A 21 13.93 37.97 35.50
C ALA A 21 12.40 37.79 35.52
N SER A 22 11.64 38.85 35.80
CA SER A 22 10.17 38.83 35.73
C SER A 22 9.61 38.94 34.29
N ARG A 23 10.43 39.28 33.28
CA ARG A 23 10.05 39.25 31.86
C ARG A 23 10.44 37.96 31.14
N CYS A 24 11.28 37.11 31.74
CA CYS A 24 11.56 35.76 31.24
C CYS A 24 10.63 34.67 31.80
N LEU A 25 9.79 34.99 32.79
CA LEU A 25 8.79 34.07 33.36
C LEU A 25 7.37 34.25 32.77
N LEU A 26 7.24 35.08 31.72
CA LEU A 26 6.04 35.26 30.91
C LEU A 26 6.34 35.00 29.43
N VAL A 27 7.17 34.01 29.13
CA VAL A 27 6.86 33.18 27.96
C VAL A 27 5.61 32.45 28.39
N LEU A 28 4.47 32.99 27.96
CA LEU A 28 3.20 32.30 27.98
C LEU A 28 3.50 30.90 27.46
N SER A 29 3.51 29.92 28.36
CA SER A 29 2.96 28.63 28.04
C SER A 29 1.56 28.95 27.56
N GLU A 30 1.42 29.19 26.25
CA GLU A 30 0.15 28.90 25.62
C GLU A 30 -0.19 27.51 26.14
N PRO A 31 -1.34 27.32 26.79
CA PRO A 31 -1.80 25.97 26.96
C PRO A 31 -1.78 25.45 25.53
N ILE A 32 -0.91 24.46 25.25
CA ILE A 32 -1.12 23.61 24.11
C ILE A 32 -2.51 23.10 24.42
N LEU A 33 -3.51 23.74 23.82
CA LEU A 33 -4.87 23.30 23.89
C LEU A 33 -4.73 21.92 23.28
N GLN A 34 -4.68 20.92 24.15
CA GLN A 34 -4.65 19.53 23.80
C GLN A 34 -6.02 19.36 23.19
N LYS A 35 -6.12 19.71 21.90
CA LYS A 35 -7.34 19.63 21.13
C LYS A 35 -7.66 18.17 21.27
N SER A 36 -8.65 17.85 22.10
CA SER A 36 -9.15 16.50 22.23
C SER A 36 -9.43 16.09 20.81
N THR A 37 -8.54 15.29 20.24
CA THR A 37 -8.68 14.83 18.87
C THR A 37 -9.78 13.81 19.00
N SER A 38 -11.01 14.25 18.83
CA SER A 38 -12.16 13.36 18.82
C SER A 38 -11.94 12.32 17.72
N SER A 39 -12.44 11.09 17.95
CA SER A 39 -12.37 10.03 16.93
C SER A 39 -12.79 10.55 15.56
N ILE A 40 -12.22 10.02 14.48
CA ILE A 40 -12.61 10.35 13.10
C ILE A 40 -14.13 10.22 12.91
N LEU A 41 -14.77 9.27 13.60
CA LEU A 41 -16.22 9.05 13.54
C LEU A 41 -17.06 9.95 14.46
N ALA A 42 -16.45 10.80 15.28
CA ALA A 42 -17.18 11.67 16.21
C ALA A 42 -17.98 12.77 15.51
N GLY A 43 -17.63 13.12 14.27
CA GLY A 43 -18.38 14.08 13.46
C GLY A 43 -19.59 13.44 12.77
N PRO A 44 -20.73 14.15 12.64
CA PRO A 44 -21.95 13.59 12.06
C PRO A 44 -21.83 13.25 10.57
N ASN A 45 -20.84 13.83 9.87
CA ASN A 45 -20.73 13.78 8.41
C ASN A 45 -19.77 12.70 7.88
N ARG A 46 -19.18 11.87 8.76
CA ARG A 46 -18.23 10.79 8.40
C ARG A 46 -17.19 11.24 7.35
N THR A 47 -16.60 12.42 7.56
CA THR A 47 -15.71 13.01 6.56
C THR A 47 -14.27 12.53 6.72
N VAL A 48 -13.61 12.26 5.60
CA VAL A 48 -12.17 11.97 5.57
C VAL A 48 -11.40 13.17 6.10
N PRO A 49 -10.48 13.01 7.08
CA PRO A 49 -9.63 14.11 7.54
C PRO A 49 -8.76 14.68 6.42
N ASP A 50 -8.67 16.02 6.32
CA ASP A 50 -7.97 16.71 5.22
C ASP A 50 -6.50 16.30 5.05
N TYR A 51 -5.81 15.98 6.16
CA TYR A 51 -4.40 15.60 6.12
C TYR A 51 -4.17 14.29 5.35
N VAL A 52 -5.14 13.38 5.33
CA VAL A 52 -5.04 12.10 4.61
C VAL A 52 -4.85 12.35 3.13
N LYS A 53 -5.68 13.22 2.53
CA LYS A 53 -5.58 13.58 1.10
C LYS A 53 -4.39 14.50 0.84
N ARG A 54 -4.10 15.43 1.75
CA ARG A 54 -2.98 16.38 1.61
C ARG A 54 -1.63 15.71 1.49
N TYR A 55 -1.42 14.63 2.25
CA TYR A 55 -0.14 13.91 2.29
C TYR A 55 -0.21 12.55 1.56
N ALA A 56 -1.30 12.27 0.84
CA ALA A 56 -1.47 11.02 0.12
C ALA A 56 -0.33 10.81 -0.89
N PRO A 57 0.09 9.56 -1.14
CA PRO A 57 1.06 9.26 -2.18
C PRO A 57 0.56 9.70 -3.57
N LEU A 58 1.51 10.00 -4.45
CA LEU A 58 1.33 10.18 -5.88
C LEU A 58 2.11 9.07 -6.59
N VAL A 59 1.46 8.36 -7.50
CA VAL A 59 2.02 7.15 -8.10
C VAL A 59 2.39 7.42 -9.56
N TRP A 60 3.67 7.30 -9.89
CA TRP A 60 4.12 7.14 -11.26
C TRP A 60 3.84 5.72 -11.71
N LEU A 61 2.95 5.58 -12.69
CA LEU A 61 2.74 4.33 -13.42
C LEU A 61 3.86 4.18 -14.44
N HIS A 62 4.41 2.98 -14.57
CA HIS A 62 5.45 2.71 -15.56
C HIS A 62 4.94 3.03 -16.97
N SER A 63 5.73 3.76 -17.76
CA SER A 63 5.34 4.27 -19.08
C SER A 63 4.97 3.14 -20.05
N GLU A 64 5.74 2.05 -19.95
CA GLU A 64 5.69 0.78 -20.70
C GLU A 64 4.50 -0.13 -20.45
N ASP A 65 3.98 -0.10 -19.23
CA ASP A 65 3.12 -1.17 -18.72
C ASP A 65 1.85 -1.25 -19.60
N PRO A 66 1.15 -2.37 -19.79
CA PRO A 66 -0.22 -2.33 -20.28
C PRO A 66 -1.26 -2.50 -19.16
N PHE A 67 -0.84 -2.95 -17.97
CA PHE A 67 -1.70 -3.16 -16.81
C PHE A 67 -1.75 -1.89 -15.98
N ARG A 68 -2.95 -1.40 -15.72
CA ARG A 68 -3.22 -0.12 -15.04
C ARG A 68 -4.17 -0.32 -13.89
N PRO A 69 -4.26 0.66 -12.97
CA PRO A 69 -5.23 0.58 -11.88
C PRO A 69 -6.65 0.36 -12.45
N ALA A 70 -7.36 -0.61 -11.89
CA ALA A 70 -8.60 -1.14 -12.43
C ALA A 70 -9.78 -0.97 -11.45
N ASP A 71 -11.00 -0.86 -11.99
CA ASP A 71 -12.20 -0.71 -11.16
C ASP A 71 -12.55 -2.03 -10.45
N LEU A 72 -12.70 -1.99 -9.11
CA LEU A 72 -13.01 -3.18 -8.32
C LEU A 72 -14.35 -3.83 -8.74
N LEU A 73 -15.37 -3.03 -9.06
CA LEU A 73 -16.69 -3.56 -9.41
C LEU A 73 -16.69 -4.17 -10.81
N GLN A 74 -15.99 -3.56 -11.76
CA GLN A 74 -15.80 -4.17 -13.09
C GLN A 74 -15.06 -5.50 -12.97
N HIS A 75 -13.99 -5.57 -12.16
CA HIS A 75 -13.29 -6.82 -11.91
C HIS A 75 -14.25 -7.93 -11.43
N ILE A 76 -15.05 -7.67 -10.39
CA ILE A 76 -16.03 -8.64 -9.88
C ILE A 76 -17.00 -9.10 -10.99
N ARG A 77 -17.47 -8.17 -11.84
CA ARG A 77 -18.41 -8.47 -12.94
C ARG A 77 -17.82 -9.31 -14.07
N HIS A 78 -16.50 -9.32 -14.21
CA HIS A 78 -15.79 -10.15 -15.18
C HIS A 78 -15.34 -11.50 -14.61
N THR A 79 -15.80 -11.83 -13.40
CA THR A 79 -15.45 -13.09 -12.73
C THR A 79 -16.68 -13.91 -12.37
N THR A 80 -16.48 -15.23 -12.25
CA THR A 80 -17.42 -16.17 -11.65
C THR A 80 -16.74 -16.78 -10.41
N PRO A 81 -17.38 -16.73 -9.22
CA PRO A 81 -16.86 -17.41 -8.04
C PRO A 81 -16.76 -18.92 -8.27
N THR A 82 -15.59 -19.50 -8.07
CA THR A 82 -15.37 -20.94 -8.11
C THR A 82 -14.80 -21.45 -6.78
N ALA A 83 -15.08 -22.70 -6.44
CA ALA A 83 -14.46 -23.40 -5.32
C ALA A 83 -14.05 -24.80 -5.80
N ASN A 84 -12.78 -25.16 -5.60
CA ASN A 84 -12.17 -26.35 -6.21
C ASN A 84 -12.38 -26.42 -7.74
N GLN A 85 -12.24 -25.26 -8.42
CA GLN A 85 -12.39 -25.12 -9.88
C GLN A 85 -13.81 -25.34 -10.42
N GLU A 86 -14.80 -25.50 -9.54
CA GLU A 86 -16.21 -25.60 -9.93
C GLU A 86 -16.96 -24.31 -9.59
N PRO A 87 -17.84 -23.79 -10.49
CA PRO A 87 -18.65 -22.62 -10.21
C PRO A 87 -19.54 -22.79 -8.98
N VAL A 88 -19.63 -21.73 -8.15
CA VAL A 88 -20.54 -21.69 -7.02
C VAL A 88 -21.94 -21.28 -7.50
N SER A 89 -22.90 -22.19 -7.35
CA SER A 89 -24.30 -21.98 -7.74
C SER A 89 -25.11 -21.14 -6.74
N ASP A 90 -26.29 -20.69 -7.17
CA ASP A 90 -27.31 -20.04 -6.33
C ASP A 90 -26.87 -18.73 -5.64
N LEU A 91 -25.98 -17.99 -6.29
CA LEU A 91 -25.53 -16.67 -5.81
C LEU A 91 -26.37 -15.53 -6.41
N PRO A 92 -26.59 -14.43 -5.67
CA PRO A 92 -27.09 -13.18 -6.24
C PRO A 92 -26.02 -12.52 -7.12
N ASP A 93 -26.41 -11.50 -7.89
CA ASP A 93 -25.43 -10.62 -8.54
C ASP A 93 -24.48 -10.03 -7.50
N LEU A 94 -23.18 -10.31 -7.67
CA LEU A 94 -22.17 -9.91 -6.70
C LEU A 94 -21.67 -8.49 -6.95
N ASP A 95 -21.43 -7.78 -5.85
CA ASP A 95 -20.90 -6.43 -5.82
C ASP A 95 -20.09 -6.18 -4.53
N LEU A 96 -19.63 -4.94 -4.35
CA LEU A 96 -18.86 -4.54 -3.16
C LEU A 96 -19.68 -4.56 -1.85
N ASN A 97 -21.00 -4.77 -1.88
CA ASN A 97 -21.89 -4.86 -0.70
C ASN A 97 -22.24 -6.29 -0.29
N ASN A 98 -22.05 -7.28 -1.15
CA ASN A 98 -22.44 -8.66 -0.83
C ASN A 98 -21.32 -9.69 -1.09
N LEU A 99 -20.13 -9.29 -1.56
CA LEU A 99 -19.02 -10.21 -1.86
C LEU A 99 -18.68 -11.18 -0.71
N ALA A 100 -18.75 -10.74 0.54
CA ALA A 100 -18.46 -11.59 1.71
C ALA A 100 -19.47 -12.74 1.93
N LEU A 101 -20.59 -12.78 1.20
CA LEU A 101 -21.47 -13.96 1.18
C LEU A 101 -20.71 -15.22 0.75
N LEU A 102 -19.69 -15.05 -0.10
CA LEU A 102 -18.83 -16.13 -0.57
C LEU A 102 -18.05 -16.83 0.56
N ASN A 103 -17.86 -16.17 1.71
CA ASN A 103 -17.20 -16.79 2.86
C ASN A 103 -18.01 -17.93 3.49
N ASN A 104 -19.31 -18.03 3.17
CA ASN A 104 -20.18 -19.10 3.66
C ASN A 104 -20.09 -20.39 2.82
N VAL A 105 -19.33 -20.36 1.71
CA VAL A 105 -19.11 -21.54 0.87
C VAL A 105 -18.15 -22.49 1.60
N SER A 106 -18.62 -23.71 1.89
CA SER A 106 -17.87 -24.70 2.66
C SER A 106 -16.98 -25.61 1.81
N SER A 107 -17.11 -25.58 0.49
CA SER A 107 -16.42 -26.48 -0.43
C SER A 107 -14.94 -26.15 -0.60
N GLY A 108 -14.44 -25.02 -0.13
CA GLY A 108 -13.03 -24.66 -0.22
C GLY A 108 -12.83 -23.15 -0.20
N GLN A 109 -11.60 -22.73 -0.48
CA GLN A 109 -11.32 -21.32 -0.72
C GLN A 109 -11.95 -20.89 -2.04
N VAL A 110 -12.78 -19.85 -1.99
CA VAL A 110 -13.44 -19.31 -3.19
C VAL A 110 -12.49 -18.41 -3.94
N ALA A 111 -12.46 -18.55 -5.27
CA ALA A 111 -11.69 -17.72 -6.19
C ALA A 111 -12.62 -16.95 -7.13
N LEU A 112 -12.33 -15.67 -7.37
CA LEU A 112 -13.01 -14.86 -8.38
C LEU A 112 -12.41 -15.17 -9.76
N THR A 113 -12.77 -16.31 -10.33
CA THR A 113 -12.18 -16.82 -11.57
C THR A 113 -12.66 -16.02 -12.78
N SER A 114 -11.73 -15.63 -13.65
CA SER A 114 -11.98 -14.94 -14.91
C SER A 114 -13.00 -15.67 -15.77
N ASN A 115 -13.97 -14.92 -16.33
CA ASN A 115 -14.89 -15.44 -17.33
C ASN A 115 -14.27 -15.53 -18.73
N ASP A 116 -13.13 -14.87 -18.94
CA ASP A 116 -12.47 -14.71 -20.22
C ASP A 116 -11.12 -15.46 -20.23
N ASP A 117 -10.62 -15.79 -21.42
CA ASP A 117 -9.25 -16.30 -21.60
C ASP A 117 -8.24 -15.19 -21.26
N VAL A 118 -7.55 -15.35 -20.13
CA VAL A 118 -6.57 -14.38 -19.64
C VAL A 118 -5.38 -14.20 -20.60
N THR A 119 -5.07 -15.20 -21.44
CA THR A 119 -3.98 -15.09 -22.43
C THR A 119 -4.32 -14.20 -23.61
N ALA A 120 -5.62 -13.94 -23.83
CA ALA A 120 -6.08 -12.97 -24.83
C ALA A 120 -6.01 -11.51 -24.33
N LEU A 121 -5.69 -11.30 -23.05
CA LEU A 121 -5.60 -9.98 -22.40
C LEU A 121 -6.83 -9.10 -22.68
N PRO A 122 -8.05 -9.54 -22.30
CA PRO A 122 -9.26 -8.73 -22.48
C PRO A 122 -9.15 -7.37 -21.79
N ASP A 123 -9.80 -6.35 -22.36
CA ASP A 123 -9.65 -4.94 -21.98
C ASP A 123 -9.79 -4.66 -20.46
N TRP A 124 -10.62 -5.41 -19.74
CA TRP A 124 -10.84 -5.22 -18.30
C TRP A 124 -9.61 -5.59 -17.45
N LEU A 125 -8.69 -6.42 -17.96
CA LEU A 125 -7.40 -6.72 -17.32
C LEU A 125 -6.42 -5.54 -17.45
N LEU A 126 -6.56 -4.73 -18.49
CA LEU A 126 -5.64 -3.63 -18.79
C LEU A 126 -5.86 -2.40 -17.90
N GLY A 127 -7.01 -2.30 -17.23
CA GLY A 127 -7.33 -1.16 -16.36
C GLY A 127 -7.49 0.15 -17.13
N GLN A 128 -7.24 1.28 -16.47
CA GLN A 128 -7.41 2.60 -17.07
C GLN A 128 -6.26 3.58 -16.74
N LEU A 129 -5.89 4.38 -17.73
CA LEU A 129 -4.94 5.47 -17.53
C LEU A 129 -5.59 6.64 -16.77
N PRO A 130 -4.83 7.36 -15.94
CA PRO A 130 -5.29 8.64 -15.41
C PRO A 130 -5.44 9.68 -16.54
N ASP A 131 -6.14 10.78 -16.27
CA ASP A 131 -6.17 11.95 -17.13
C ASP A 131 -5.02 12.91 -16.79
N ALA A 132 -4.99 14.09 -17.40
CA ALA A 132 -3.96 15.10 -17.14
C ALA A 132 -3.95 15.65 -15.70
N SER A 133 -5.05 15.48 -14.95
CA SER A 133 -5.13 15.84 -13.53
C SER A 133 -4.61 14.74 -12.61
N GLY A 134 -4.31 13.56 -13.16
CA GLY A 134 -3.98 12.37 -12.40
C GLY A 134 -5.19 11.57 -11.94
N ARG A 135 -6.41 11.88 -12.43
CA ARG A 135 -7.64 11.18 -12.07
C ARG A 135 -7.93 10.07 -13.06
N ILE A 136 -8.26 8.87 -12.59
CA ILE A 136 -8.86 7.84 -13.45
C ILE A 136 -10.38 8.08 -13.52
N VAL A 137 -10.91 8.24 -14.73
CA VAL A 137 -12.31 8.61 -15.00
C VAL A 137 -13.13 7.34 -15.24
N ASN A 138 -14.27 7.18 -14.56
CA ASN A 138 -15.16 6.01 -14.66
C ASN A 138 -14.59 4.69 -14.09
N ALA A 139 -13.55 4.77 -13.26
CA ALA A 139 -13.10 3.65 -12.42
C ALA A 139 -12.74 4.16 -11.02
N THR A 140 -12.96 3.32 -10.00
CA THR A 140 -12.52 3.54 -8.62
C THR A 140 -11.51 2.47 -8.22
N PRO A 141 -10.22 2.64 -8.57
CA PRO A 141 -9.19 1.62 -8.37
C PRO A 141 -8.47 1.71 -7.02
N CYS A 142 -8.81 2.68 -6.18
CA CYS A 142 -8.18 2.89 -4.89
C CYS A 142 -9.14 2.72 -3.72
N VAL A 143 -8.65 2.07 -2.67
CA VAL A 143 -9.32 1.99 -1.36
C VAL A 143 -8.41 2.58 -0.30
N VAL A 144 -8.89 3.61 0.38
CA VAL A 144 -8.19 4.24 1.51
C VAL A 144 -8.81 3.78 2.81
N ILE A 145 -8.05 3.07 3.64
CA ILE A 145 -8.50 2.58 4.95
C ILE A 145 -7.73 3.32 6.04
N LEU A 146 -8.45 4.02 6.91
CA LEU A 146 -7.92 4.71 8.08
C LEU A 146 -8.08 3.83 9.31
N VAL A 147 -6.97 3.42 9.89
CA VAL A 147 -6.92 2.65 11.13
C VAL A 147 -6.57 3.60 12.27
N GLU A 148 -7.57 3.92 13.09
CA GLU A 148 -7.42 4.82 14.23
C GLU A 148 -6.92 4.02 15.44
N GLN A 149 -5.61 3.89 15.61
CA GLN A 149 -5.01 3.16 16.74
C GLN A 149 -5.23 3.89 18.06
N SER A 150 -5.20 5.22 18.00
CA SER A 150 -5.49 6.10 19.12
C SER A 150 -6.12 7.39 18.57
N PRO A 151 -6.68 8.25 19.44
CA PRO A 151 -7.16 9.56 19.00
C PRO A 151 -6.08 10.43 18.33
N ARG A 152 -4.79 10.11 18.52
CA ARG A 152 -3.65 10.87 17.97
C ARG A 152 -2.94 10.15 16.84
N ASP A 153 -2.98 8.82 16.83
CA ASP A 153 -2.19 7.98 15.92
C ASP A 153 -3.12 7.27 14.94
N VAL A 154 -2.94 7.57 13.66
CA VAL A 154 -3.77 7.05 12.56
C VAL A 154 -2.85 6.49 11.48
N ASP A 155 -3.07 5.25 11.08
CA ASP A 155 -2.45 4.68 9.89
C ASP A 155 -3.43 4.80 8.72
N ALA A 156 -2.99 5.43 7.62
CA ALA A 156 -3.75 5.48 6.39
C ALA A 156 -3.12 4.50 5.38
N PHE A 157 -3.86 3.46 5.03
CA PHE A 157 -3.50 2.54 3.96
C PHE A 157 -4.12 3.02 2.66
N PHE A 158 -3.30 3.14 1.62
CA PHE A 158 -3.72 3.47 0.26
C PHE A 158 -3.54 2.21 -0.59
N PHE A 159 -4.60 1.41 -0.71
CA PHE A 159 -4.62 0.22 -1.54
C PHE A 159 -4.87 0.58 -3.00
N TYR A 160 -4.11 -0.04 -3.89
CA TYR A 160 -4.20 0.07 -5.34
C TYR A 160 -4.60 -1.28 -5.89
N PHE A 161 -5.64 -1.29 -6.72
CA PHE A 161 -6.14 -2.50 -7.33
C PHE A 161 -5.82 -2.53 -8.81
N TYR A 162 -5.28 -3.66 -9.26
CA TYR A 162 -5.08 -3.98 -10.66
C TYR A 162 -5.85 -5.27 -10.98
N SER A 163 -6.39 -5.38 -12.19
CA SER A 163 -7.13 -6.60 -12.57
C SER A 163 -6.22 -7.74 -13.00
N TYR A 164 -4.93 -7.47 -13.22
CA TYR A 164 -3.94 -8.45 -13.63
C TYR A 164 -2.58 -8.00 -13.15
N ASP A 165 -1.82 -8.93 -12.60
CA ASP A 165 -0.37 -8.85 -12.39
C ASP A 165 0.30 -9.71 -13.46
N ARG A 166 1.30 -9.13 -14.11
CA ARG A 166 2.18 -9.88 -15.00
C ARG A 166 3.52 -10.04 -14.31
N GLY A 167 3.84 -11.29 -13.99
CA GLY A 167 5.03 -11.64 -13.24
C GLY A 167 6.32 -11.44 -14.03
N ALA A 168 7.46 -11.83 -13.45
CA ALA A 168 8.76 -11.60 -14.06
C ALA A 168 8.97 -12.47 -15.32
N ASN A 169 9.58 -11.91 -16.36
CA ASN A 169 10.15 -12.70 -17.45
C ASN A 169 11.67 -12.91 -17.26
N ILE A 170 12.29 -13.69 -18.16
CA ILE A 170 13.72 -14.02 -18.07
C ILE A 170 14.65 -12.80 -18.05
N THR A 171 14.26 -11.67 -18.68
CA THR A 171 15.09 -10.46 -18.73
C THR A 171 15.16 -9.76 -17.37
N GLN A 172 14.20 -10.04 -16.49
CA GLN A 172 14.11 -9.52 -15.12
C GLN A 172 14.86 -10.41 -14.11
N VAL A 173 15.80 -11.25 -14.56
CA VAL A 173 16.60 -12.11 -13.69
C VAL A 173 18.07 -11.69 -13.78
N LEU A 174 18.72 -11.53 -12.63
CA LEU A 174 20.13 -11.18 -12.57
C LEU A 174 21.04 -12.33 -13.05
N GLU A 175 22.17 -11.93 -13.63
CA GLU A 175 23.30 -12.82 -13.90
C GLU A 175 23.91 -13.37 -12.59
N PRO A 176 24.33 -14.65 -12.54
CA PRO A 176 24.34 -15.63 -13.64
C PRO A 176 23.07 -16.48 -13.74
N LEU A 177 22.05 -16.22 -12.92
CA LEU A 177 20.88 -17.09 -12.77
C LEU A 177 19.98 -17.07 -14.02
N ASN A 178 19.91 -15.94 -14.71
CA ASN A 178 19.26 -15.82 -16.01
C ASN A 178 19.75 -16.87 -17.03
N ARG A 179 21.02 -17.31 -16.97
CA ARG A 179 21.57 -18.34 -17.87
C ARG A 179 21.07 -19.75 -17.57
N LEU A 180 20.50 -19.97 -16.39
CA LEU A 180 19.91 -21.25 -15.99
C LEU A 180 18.42 -21.34 -16.36
N ILE A 181 17.87 -20.27 -16.92
CA ILE A 181 16.49 -20.22 -17.40
C ILE A 181 16.59 -20.25 -18.92
N GLU A 182 16.01 -21.26 -19.55
CA GLU A 182 15.87 -21.26 -21.01
C GLU A 182 14.67 -20.38 -21.38
N ASP A 183 14.86 -19.42 -22.29
CA ASP A 183 13.75 -18.65 -22.88
C ASP A 183 13.00 -19.53 -23.89
N THR A 184 12.24 -20.49 -23.37
CA THR A 184 11.61 -21.54 -24.18
C THR A 184 10.43 -21.02 -25.01
N GLU A 185 9.84 -19.89 -24.65
CA GLU A 185 8.61 -19.36 -25.26
C GLU A 185 8.67 -17.85 -25.56
N HIS A 186 9.88 -17.28 -25.70
CA HIS A 186 10.15 -15.89 -26.11
C HIS A 186 9.37 -14.82 -25.34
N GLY A 187 9.93 -14.42 -24.19
CA GLY A 187 9.36 -13.32 -23.40
C GLY A 187 8.15 -13.74 -22.56
N MET A 188 8.03 -15.04 -22.26
CA MET A 188 7.04 -15.55 -21.32
C MET A 188 7.30 -15.02 -19.91
N HIS A 189 6.21 -14.66 -19.23
CA HIS A 189 6.20 -14.20 -17.85
C HIS A 189 5.79 -15.34 -16.90
N PHE A 190 6.31 -15.32 -15.67
CA PHE A 190 6.03 -16.31 -14.63
C PHE A 190 5.60 -15.63 -13.34
N GLY A 191 4.59 -16.19 -12.70
CA GLY A 191 3.93 -15.58 -11.54
C GLY A 191 2.73 -14.72 -11.93
N ASP A 192 2.24 -14.83 -13.16
CA ASP A 192 1.04 -14.11 -13.61
C ASP A 192 -0.17 -14.47 -12.75
N HIS A 193 -0.97 -13.47 -12.39
CA HIS A 193 -2.25 -13.72 -11.73
C HIS A 193 -3.30 -12.67 -12.06
N VAL A 194 -4.55 -13.13 -12.15
CA VAL A 194 -5.71 -12.24 -12.18
C VAL A 194 -5.87 -11.61 -10.80
N GLY A 195 -6.18 -10.31 -10.78
CA GLY A 195 -6.36 -9.49 -9.59
C GLY A 195 -5.05 -9.22 -8.87
N ASP A 196 -4.87 -8.01 -8.37
CA ASP A 196 -3.68 -7.63 -7.61
C ASP A 196 -3.95 -6.49 -6.62
N TRP A 197 -3.30 -6.57 -5.46
CA TRP A 197 -3.47 -5.65 -4.33
C TRP A 197 -2.12 -5.17 -3.81
N GLU A 198 -1.74 -3.98 -4.23
CA GLU A 198 -0.58 -3.23 -3.75
C GLU A 198 -1.00 -2.10 -2.80
N HIS A 199 -0.09 -1.61 -1.95
CA HIS A 199 -0.40 -0.50 -1.06
C HIS A 199 0.80 0.28 -0.53
N ASN A 200 0.54 1.56 -0.27
CA ASN A 200 1.32 2.33 0.69
C ASN A 200 0.60 2.42 2.04
N MET A 201 1.35 2.59 3.13
CA MET A 201 0.80 2.98 4.42
C MET A 201 1.52 4.22 4.92
N ILE A 202 0.79 5.27 5.29
CA ILE A 202 1.35 6.46 5.94
C ILE A 202 0.86 6.49 7.38
N ARG A 203 1.80 6.63 8.32
CA ARG A 203 1.49 6.82 9.73
C ARG A 203 1.46 8.30 10.06
N PHE A 204 0.38 8.70 10.75
CA PHE A 204 0.17 10.06 11.22
C PHE A 204 0.16 10.13 12.73
N ARG A 205 0.71 11.22 13.26
CA ARG A 205 0.55 11.63 14.65
C ARG A 205 0.04 13.07 14.69
N ASP A 206 -1.11 13.28 15.33
CA ASP A 206 -1.79 14.58 15.40
C ASP A 206 -2.02 15.20 14.00
N GLY A 207 -2.31 14.35 13.00
CA GLY A 207 -2.51 14.75 11.60
C GLY A 207 -1.23 15.14 10.85
N LYS A 208 -0.04 14.92 11.42
CA LYS A 208 1.25 15.09 10.75
C LYS A 208 1.83 13.71 10.40
N PRO A 209 2.25 13.48 9.16
CA PRO A 209 2.86 12.22 8.79
C PRO A 209 4.24 12.08 9.45
N ASN A 210 4.60 10.87 9.87
CA ASN A 210 5.91 10.57 10.46
C ASN A 210 6.69 9.47 9.71
N GLY A 211 6.03 8.67 8.88
CA GLY A 211 6.69 7.69 8.03
C GLY A 211 5.74 7.05 7.02
N ILE A 212 6.32 6.37 6.05
CA ILE A 212 5.63 5.70 4.95
C ILE A 212 6.20 4.31 4.69
N TYR A 213 5.32 3.36 4.39
CA TYR A 213 5.63 2.01 3.91
C TYR A 213 5.25 1.88 2.43
N TYR A 214 6.05 1.13 1.68
CA TYR A 214 5.86 0.75 0.28
C TYR A 214 5.79 -0.78 0.19
N SER A 215 4.69 -1.35 -0.29
CA SER A 215 4.56 -2.79 -0.53
C SER A 215 5.44 -3.22 -1.71
N GLN A 216 6.09 -4.38 -1.56
CA GLN A 216 6.92 -4.98 -2.60
C GLN A 216 6.78 -6.50 -2.47
N HIS A 217 5.96 -7.12 -3.31
CA HIS A 217 5.74 -8.56 -3.31
C HIS A 217 5.29 -9.05 -1.91
N SER A 218 6.01 -10.02 -1.33
CA SER A 218 5.81 -10.55 0.03
C SER A 218 6.28 -9.61 1.17
N GLY A 219 6.88 -8.47 0.82
CA GLY A 219 7.54 -7.56 1.75
C GLY A 219 7.32 -6.10 1.40
N GLY A 220 8.36 -5.30 1.59
CA GLY A 220 8.33 -3.87 1.36
C GLY A 220 9.47 -3.11 1.99
N ALA A 221 9.47 -1.79 1.83
CA ALA A 221 10.42 -0.87 2.41
C ALA A 221 9.68 0.24 3.17
N ALA A 222 10.30 0.79 4.21
CA ALA A 222 9.72 1.88 4.98
C ALA A 222 10.75 2.98 5.23
N TYR A 223 10.26 4.22 5.32
CA TYR A 223 11.07 5.41 5.46
C TYR A 223 10.42 6.38 6.45
N ASP A 224 11.25 7.05 7.24
CA ASP A 224 10.82 8.24 7.99
C ASP A 224 10.40 9.34 7.02
N TRP A 225 9.46 10.19 7.42
CA TRP A 225 8.85 11.17 6.51
C TRP A 225 9.84 12.21 5.97
N ASP A 226 10.93 12.49 6.69
CA ASP A 226 12.01 13.40 6.30
C ASP A 226 13.25 12.68 5.76
N HIS A 227 13.14 11.38 5.44
CA HIS A 227 14.24 10.60 4.90
C HIS A 227 14.70 11.14 3.53
N ALA A 228 16.02 11.23 3.33
CA ALA A 228 16.62 11.85 2.14
C ALA A 228 16.28 11.14 0.83
N ASP A 229 16.04 9.82 0.88
CA ASP A 229 15.71 9.01 -0.30
C ASP A 229 14.23 9.14 -0.73
N LEU A 230 13.38 9.79 0.07
CA LEU A 230 12.00 10.04 -0.33
C LEU A 230 11.91 11.20 -1.31
N SER A 231 11.46 10.89 -2.53
CA SER A 231 11.09 11.91 -3.51
C SER A 231 9.72 12.49 -3.17
N MET A 232 9.60 13.82 -3.13
CA MET A 232 8.38 14.53 -2.74
C MET A 232 7.93 15.51 -3.82
N LYS A 233 6.62 15.64 -4.02
CA LYS A 233 5.99 16.67 -4.85
C LYS A 233 4.87 17.35 -4.08
N ASP A 234 4.96 18.66 -3.87
CA ASP A 234 3.97 19.45 -3.13
C ASP A 234 3.64 18.90 -1.73
N GLY A 235 4.65 18.34 -1.05
CA GLY A 235 4.50 17.71 0.27
C GLY A 235 3.93 16.28 0.25
N ARG A 236 3.75 15.68 -0.93
CA ARG A 236 3.26 14.31 -1.12
C ARG A 236 4.39 13.39 -1.59
N PRO A 237 4.51 12.17 -1.05
CA PRO A 237 5.53 11.22 -1.47
C PRO A 237 5.24 10.70 -2.88
N LEU A 238 6.29 10.58 -3.69
CA LEU A 238 6.25 9.94 -4.99
C LEU A 238 6.50 8.44 -4.83
N VAL A 239 5.67 7.66 -5.51
CA VAL A 239 5.74 6.21 -5.59
C VAL A 239 5.99 5.85 -7.05
N PHE A 240 6.85 4.88 -7.31
CA PHE A 240 7.09 4.34 -8.65
C PHE A 240 6.57 2.92 -8.66
N SER A 241 5.54 2.67 -9.46
CA SER A 241 4.94 1.35 -9.66
C SER A 241 5.76 0.56 -10.67
N ALA A 242 6.17 -0.65 -10.32
CA ALA A 242 6.92 -1.53 -11.20
C ALA A 242 6.10 -1.99 -12.41
N TYR A 243 6.80 -2.26 -13.51
CA TYR A 243 6.26 -2.83 -14.74
C TYR A 243 5.73 -4.25 -14.53
N GLY A 244 4.42 -4.44 -14.64
CA GLY A 244 3.75 -5.74 -14.57
C GLY A 244 3.44 -6.22 -13.15
N SER A 245 4.43 -6.18 -12.25
CA SER A 245 4.29 -6.64 -10.85
C SER A 245 3.67 -5.62 -9.90
N HIS A 246 3.58 -4.36 -10.36
CA HIS A 246 3.05 -3.20 -9.61
C HIS A 246 3.68 -2.91 -8.24
N ALA A 247 4.73 -3.62 -7.84
CA ALA A 247 5.46 -3.38 -6.60
C ALA A 247 5.86 -1.89 -6.49
N ASN A 248 5.78 -1.35 -5.27
CA ASN A 248 5.90 0.08 -5.02
C ASN A 248 7.30 0.46 -4.53
N TYR A 249 7.90 1.47 -5.17
CA TYR A 249 9.25 1.93 -4.86
C TYR A 249 9.30 3.43 -4.61
N ALA A 250 10.27 3.86 -3.78
CA ALA A 250 10.53 5.27 -3.51
C ALA A 250 11.33 5.98 -4.62
N SER A 251 11.88 5.22 -5.57
CA SER A 251 12.70 5.71 -6.68
C SER A 251 12.43 4.93 -7.97
N SER A 252 12.78 5.53 -9.11
CA SER A 252 12.79 4.87 -10.42
C SER A 252 14.06 4.07 -10.64
N GLY A 253 14.14 3.35 -11.76
CA GLY A 253 15.24 2.49 -12.15
C GLY A 253 14.99 1.02 -11.82
N ASP A 254 16.08 0.27 -11.84
CA ASP A 254 16.08 -1.17 -11.62
C ASP A 254 16.08 -1.48 -10.11
N GLN A 255 15.05 -2.19 -9.66
CA GLN A 255 14.82 -2.50 -8.26
C GLN A 255 14.99 -3.99 -8.02
N ILE A 256 16.07 -4.38 -7.35
CA ILE A 256 16.34 -5.78 -7.08
C ILE A 256 15.48 -6.26 -5.91
N HIS A 257 14.69 -7.30 -6.13
CA HIS A 257 13.92 -7.99 -5.10
C HIS A 257 14.16 -9.50 -5.16
N ASP A 258 13.78 -10.19 -4.08
CA ASP A 258 13.96 -11.64 -3.92
C ASP A 258 15.34 -12.18 -4.32
N THR A 259 16.36 -11.35 -4.08
CA THR A 259 17.78 -11.56 -4.38
C THR A 259 18.15 -11.42 -5.87
N VAL A 260 17.28 -11.86 -6.77
CA VAL A 260 17.65 -12.08 -8.19
C VAL A 260 16.68 -11.49 -9.19
N LEU A 261 15.47 -11.11 -8.75
CA LEU A 261 14.47 -10.55 -9.64
C LEU A 261 14.62 -9.03 -9.69
N VAL A 262 14.33 -8.46 -10.85
CA VAL A 262 14.44 -7.03 -11.11
C VAL A 262 13.09 -6.48 -11.52
N ASP A 263 12.60 -5.53 -10.75
CA ASP A 263 11.48 -4.69 -11.12
C ASP A 263 11.98 -3.43 -11.83
N TYR A 264 11.34 -3.08 -12.94
CA TYR A 264 11.63 -1.85 -13.68
C TYR A 264 10.63 -0.78 -13.31
N CYS A 265 11.13 0.37 -12.89
CA CYS A 265 10.32 1.51 -12.47
C CYS A 265 10.72 2.76 -13.26
N ASP A 266 9.76 3.53 -13.75
CA ASP A 266 10.03 4.82 -14.38
C ASP A 266 8.94 5.87 -14.06
N ALA A 267 9.15 7.09 -14.56
CA ALA A 267 8.22 8.20 -14.39
C ALA A 267 7.31 8.36 -15.62
N GLY A 268 6.45 7.36 -15.87
CA GLY A 268 5.46 7.39 -16.95
C GLY A 268 4.33 8.37 -16.68
N GLN A 269 3.13 7.88 -16.35
CA GLN A 269 1.97 8.74 -16.10
C GLN A 269 1.69 8.91 -14.61
N LEU A 270 1.55 10.15 -14.15
CA LEU A 270 1.28 10.46 -12.76
C LEU A 270 -0.20 10.22 -12.43
N TRP A 271 -0.44 9.38 -11.43
CA TRP A 271 -1.75 9.06 -10.88
C TRP A 271 -1.88 9.63 -9.46
N ASP A 272 -3.02 10.24 -9.15
CA ASP A 272 -3.45 10.59 -7.80
C ASP A 272 -4.56 9.63 -7.36
N PRO A 273 -4.24 8.63 -6.51
CA PRO A 273 -5.21 7.63 -6.07
C PRO A 273 -6.42 8.24 -5.38
N THR A 274 -6.26 9.39 -4.71
CA THR A 274 -7.34 9.99 -3.91
C THR A 274 -8.41 10.70 -4.73
N LEU A 275 -8.17 10.95 -6.02
CA LEU A 275 -9.16 11.58 -6.90
C LEU A 275 -10.28 10.60 -7.30
N SER A 276 -10.04 9.30 -7.22
CA SER A 276 -11.04 8.25 -7.42
C SER A 276 -10.81 7.08 -6.48
N ALA A 277 -11.25 7.25 -5.22
CA ALA A 277 -11.09 6.24 -4.17
C ALA A 277 -12.36 6.06 -3.33
N TYR A 278 -12.51 4.85 -2.80
CA TYR A 278 -13.36 4.61 -1.64
C TYR A 278 -12.59 4.92 -0.36
N PHE A 279 -13.23 5.53 0.63
CA PHE A 279 -12.60 5.88 1.90
C PHE A 279 -13.33 5.20 3.05
N TYR A 280 -12.57 4.69 4.01
CA TYR A 280 -13.10 3.96 5.16
C TYR A 280 -12.35 4.29 6.44
N HIS A 281 -13.05 4.18 7.55
CA HIS A 281 -12.50 4.04 8.89
C HIS A 281 -12.62 2.56 9.30
N LEU A 282 -11.55 2.01 9.87
CA LEU A 282 -11.54 0.67 10.45
C LEU A 282 -11.36 0.78 11.96
N GLU A 283 -12.31 0.22 12.71
CA GLU A 283 -12.17 0.01 14.15
C GLU A 283 -11.19 -1.16 14.39
N PRO A 284 -10.00 -0.91 14.98
CA PRO A 284 -8.96 -1.94 15.10
C PRO A 284 -9.33 -3.10 16.03
N THR A 285 -10.30 -2.92 16.94
CA THR A 285 -10.64 -3.95 17.95
C THR A 285 -11.55 -5.05 17.38
N ASN A 286 -12.57 -4.66 16.61
CA ASN A 286 -13.58 -5.58 16.10
C ASN A 286 -13.61 -5.65 14.57
N PHE A 287 -12.68 -4.95 13.89
CA PHE A 287 -12.55 -4.88 12.44
C PHE A 287 -13.82 -4.36 11.73
N THR A 288 -14.61 -3.52 12.39
CA THR A 288 -15.76 -2.88 11.76
C THR A 288 -15.29 -1.79 10.80
N LEU A 289 -15.54 -1.99 9.52
CA LEU A 289 -15.31 -1.03 8.46
C LEU A 289 -16.52 -0.08 8.30
N THR A 290 -16.28 1.22 8.37
CA THR A 290 -17.30 2.27 8.19
C THR A 290 -16.90 3.19 7.04
N ARG A 291 -17.80 3.44 6.10
CA ARG A 291 -17.53 4.33 4.96
C ARG A 291 -17.36 5.78 5.40
N LEU A 292 -16.37 6.44 4.81
CA LEU A 292 -16.09 7.87 4.92
C LEU A 292 -16.34 8.58 3.59
N PHE A 293 -16.57 9.89 3.65
CA PHE A 293 -16.84 10.73 2.49
C PHE A 293 -15.79 11.84 2.33
N PRO A 294 -15.36 12.15 1.10
CA PRO A 294 -14.30 13.12 0.85
C PRO A 294 -14.68 14.56 1.21
N SER A 295 -15.99 14.84 1.32
CA SER A 295 -16.56 16.15 1.68
C SER A 295 -17.83 15.96 2.51
N ALA A 296 -18.20 16.97 3.30
CA ALA A 296 -19.44 17.02 4.06
C ALA A 296 -20.65 17.27 3.14
N THR A 297 -20.99 16.29 2.30
CA THR A 297 -22.28 16.23 1.62
C THR A 297 -23.26 15.40 2.45
N ALA A 298 -24.56 15.66 2.32
CA ALA A 298 -25.59 14.82 2.92
C ALA A 298 -25.28 13.35 2.60
N LEU A 299 -25.31 12.47 3.62
CA LEU A 299 -25.01 11.05 3.47
C LEU A 299 -25.84 10.51 2.30
N PRO A 300 -25.21 10.07 1.20
CA PRO A 300 -25.96 9.51 0.09
C PRO A 300 -26.71 8.27 0.57
N ALA A 301 -27.87 7.98 -0.01
CA ALA A 301 -28.63 6.74 0.24
C ALA A 301 -27.89 5.48 -0.27
N THR A 302 -26.64 5.62 -0.71
CA THR A 302 -25.82 4.52 -1.20
C THR A 302 -25.36 3.65 -0.03
N PRO A 303 -25.37 2.33 -0.18
CA PRO A 303 -24.85 1.43 0.85
C PRO A 303 -23.36 1.67 1.12
N ASP A 304 -22.89 1.22 2.29
CA ASP A 304 -21.54 1.51 2.77
C ASP A 304 -20.43 0.82 1.92
N LEU A 305 -20.76 -0.10 1.01
CA LEU A 305 -19.81 -0.80 0.13
C LEU A 305 -18.65 -1.45 0.91
N THR A 306 -18.94 -2.19 1.98
CA THR A 306 -17.90 -2.71 2.89
C THR A 306 -17.60 -4.20 2.70
N SER A 307 -18.42 -4.92 1.95
CA SER A 307 -18.36 -6.38 1.87
C SER A 307 -17.11 -6.89 1.16
N PHE A 308 -16.60 -6.14 0.18
CA PHE A 308 -15.33 -6.47 -0.49
C PHE A 308 -14.17 -6.66 0.49
N PHE A 309 -14.15 -5.87 1.58
CA PHE A 309 -13.11 -5.94 2.60
C PHE A 309 -13.15 -7.26 3.35
N TYR A 310 -14.35 -7.77 3.66
CA TYR A 310 -14.50 -8.99 4.44
C TYR A 310 -14.38 -10.27 3.62
N PHE A 311 -14.37 -10.19 2.28
CA PHE A 311 -14.14 -11.36 1.45
C PHE A 311 -12.71 -11.91 1.66
N THR A 312 -12.61 -13.15 2.11
CA THR A 312 -11.32 -13.80 2.46
C THR A 312 -10.83 -14.78 1.39
N GLY A 313 -11.53 -14.87 0.26
CA GLY A 313 -11.11 -15.68 -0.87
C GLY A 313 -10.03 -15.03 -1.73
N ILE A 314 -9.80 -15.64 -2.89
CA ILE A 314 -8.82 -15.23 -3.89
C ILE A 314 -9.46 -14.19 -4.82
N TRP A 315 -8.82 -13.03 -4.94
CA TRP A 315 -9.16 -12.02 -5.94
C TRP A 315 -8.50 -12.40 -7.26
N GLY A 316 -9.17 -13.24 -8.04
CA GLY A 316 -8.70 -13.78 -9.30
C GLY A 316 -8.80 -15.29 -9.39
N ASP A 317 -8.12 -15.86 -10.37
CA ASP A 317 -8.06 -17.29 -10.61
C ASP A 317 -7.32 -18.01 -9.48
N ALA A 318 -7.74 -19.24 -9.17
CA ALA A 318 -6.89 -20.16 -8.42
C ALA A 318 -5.78 -20.69 -9.35
N GLN A 319 -4.60 -20.97 -8.79
CA GLN A 319 -3.48 -21.52 -9.56
C GLN A 319 -3.93 -22.70 -10.43
N TYR A 320 -3.59 -22.64 -11.71
CA TYR A 320 -3.92 -23.70 -12.65
C TYR A 320 -3.22 -25.02 -12.30
N PRO A 321 -3.88 -26.18 -12.50
CA PRO A 321 -3.26 -27.49 -12.38
C PRO A 321 -1.98 -27.62 -13.21
N ASP A 322 -1.06 -28.48 -12.76
CA ASP A 322 0.22 -28.72 -13.44
C ASP A 322 0.06 -29.33 -14.84
N ASP A 323 -1.06 -30.02 -15.09
CA ASP A 323 -1.42 -30.59 -16.39
C ASP A 323 -2.31 -29.67 -17.24
N HIS A 324 -2.63 -28.47 -16.76
CA HIS A 324 -3.37 -27.49 -17.53
C HIS A 324 -2.55 -27.04 -18.76
N PRO A 325 -3.14 -26.97 -19.98
CA PRO A 325 -2.39 -26.74 -21.21
C PRO A 325 -1.65 -25.39 -21.27
N LEU A 326 -2.19 -24.38 -20.58
CA LEU A 326 -1.56 -23.06 -20.48
C LEU A 326 -0.54 -22.95 -19.34
N GLN A 327 -0.50 -23.94 -18.43
CA GLN A 327 0.39 -23.90 -17.30
C GLN A 327 1.79 -24.35 -17.68
N LYS A 328 2.77 -23.49 -17.40
CA LYS A 328 4.19 -23.77 -17.58
C LYS A 328 4.88 -23.69 -16.23
N THR A 329 5.95 -24.46 -16.07
CA THR A 329 6.75 -24.46 -14.86
C THR A 329 8.21 -24.34 -15.25
N VAL A 330 8.92 -23.34 -14.71
CA VAL A 330 10.36 -23.22 -14.92
C VAL A 330 11.04 -24.46 -14.33
N PRO A 331 11.78 -25.25 -15.14
CA PRO A 331 12.53 -26.39 -14.64
C PRO A 331 13.46 -25.97 -13.49
N TYR A 332 13.68 -26.86 -12.52
CA TYR A 332 14.55 -26.67 -11.34
C TYR A 332 14.08 -25.66 -10.28
N PHE A 333 13.41 -24.57 -10.68
CA PHE A 333 12.91 -23.54 -9.76
C PHE A 333 11.45 -23.74 -9.35
N GLY A 334 10.67 -24.47 -10.15
CA GLY A 334 9.26 -24.75 -9.85
C GLY A 334 8.36 -23.53 -9.98
N LEU A 335 8.85 -22.43 -10.55
CA LEU A 335 8.09 -21.20 -10.75
C LEU A 335 6.99 -21.44 -11.79
N LYS A 336 5.77 -21.15 -11.40
CA LYS A 336 4.56 -21.39 -12.17
C LYS A 336 4.26 -20.20 -13.07
N ARG A 337 3.73 -20.46 -14.27
CA ARG A 337 3.28 -19.39 -15.17
C ARG A 337 2.14 -18.62 -14.53
N PHE A 338 1.02 -19.30 -14.30
CA PHE A 338 -0.13 -18.74 -13.58
C PHE A 338 -0.09 -19.20 -12.13
N VAL A 339 -0.26 -18.26 -11.21
CA VAL A 339 -0.41 -18.50 -9.76
C VAL A 339 -1.77 -17.97 -9.30
N SER A 340 -2.17 -18.31 -8.07
CA SER A 340 -3.41 -17.78 -7.52
C SER A 340 -3.30 -16.26 -7.34
N GLY A 341 -4.39 -15.54 -7.60
CA GLY A 341 -4.51 -14.14 -7.21
C GLY A 341 -4.35 -13.93 -5.68
N PRO A 342 -4.15 -12.70 -5.22
CA PRO A 342 -3.98 -12.41 -3.81
C PRO A 342 -5.33 -12.45 -3.06
N GLN A 343 -5.25 -12.51 -1.73
CA GLN A 343 -6.39 -12.19 -0.87
C GLN A 343 -6.54 -10.67 -0.72
N GLY A 344 -7.75 -10.22 -0.34
CA GLY A 344 -8.08 -8.80 -0.21
C GLY A 344 -7.41 -8.08 0.98
N PRO A 345 -7.69 -6.76 1.14
CA PRO A 345 -7.00 -5.91 2.11
C PRO A 345 -7.05 -6.36 3.59
N ILE A 346 -8.07 -7.13 4.00
CA ILE A 346 -8.24 -7.57 5.38
C ILE A 346 -7.07 -8.43 5.90
N VAL A 347 -6.35 -9.13 5.01
CA VAL A 347 -5.22 -9.98 5.41
C VAL A 347 -3.88 -9.23 5.46
N LYS A 348 -3.83 -7.96 5.04
CA LYS A 348 -2.58 -7.18 4.89
C LYS A 348 -2.04 -6.57 6.21
N GLN A 349 -2.35 -7.21 7.35
CA GLN A 349 -1.94 -6.81 8.72
C GLN A 349 -2.13 -5.31 8.98
N LEU A 350 -3.39 -4.88 9.14
CA LEU A 350 -3.75 -3.45 9.22
C LEU A 350 -3.48 -2.79 10.58
N VAL A 351 -3.34 -3.58 11.64
CA VAL A 351 -3.02 -3.10 12.99
C VAL A 351 -1.55 -3.41 13.28
N ARG A 352 -0.65 -2.45 13.02
CA ARG A 352 0.81 -2.62 13.07
C ARG A 352 1.43 -1.84 14.23
N LYS A 353 2.44 -2.39 14.89
CA LYS A 353 3.23 -1.65 15.88
C LYS A 353 4.12 -0.60 15.24
N GLY A 354 4.68 -0.90 14.08
CA GLY A 354 5.52 0.00 13.28
C GLY A 354 4.95 0.24 11.88
N LEU A 355 5.79 0.75 10.98
CA LEU A 355 5.44 0.86 9.55
C LEU A 355 5.35 -0.52 8.87
N PHE A 356 6.20 -1.45 9.28
CA PHE A 356 6.24 -2.82 8.77
C PHE A 356 5.09 -3.68 9.34
N PRO A 357 4.62 -4.69 8.58
CA PRO A 357 3.83 -5.78 9.15
C PRO A 357 4.56 -6.44 10.34
N ASP A 358 3.82 -6.73 11.41
CA ASP A 358 4.38 -7.29 12.64
C ASP A 358 4.88 -8.74 12.45
N GLN A 359 4.23 -9.49 11.54
CA GLN A 359 4.65 -10.82 11.13
C GLN A 359 5.25 -10.74 9.73
N ARG A 360 6.56 -11.04 9.61
CA ARG A 360 7.20 -11.18 8.32
C ARG A 360 6.81 -12.51 7.69
N GLU A 361 6.52 -12.49 6.39
CA GLU A 361 6.42 -13.73 5.62
C GLU A 361 7.75 -14.47 5.65
N ARG A 362 7.68 -15.78 5.86
CA ARG A 362 8.88 -16.63 5.86
C ARG A 362 9.23 -16.94 4.42
N LYS A 363 10.41 -16.50 3.98
CA LYS A 363 10.94 -16.91 2.68
C LYS A 363 11.11 -18.43 2.64
N PRO A 364 10.58 -19.13 1.61
CA PRO A 364 10.83 -20.54 1.41
C PRO A 364 12.33 -20.83 1.30
N TRP A 365 12.74 -22.03 1.74
CA TRP A 365 14.12 -22.52 1.68
C TRP A 365 14.82 -22.29 0.31
N PRO A 366 14.16 -22.51 -0.85
CA PRO A 366 14.75 -22.24 -2.15
C PRO A 366 15.16 -20.77 -2.35
N GLN A 367 14.31 -19.81 -1.97
CA GLN A 367 14.64 -18.38 -2.05
C GLN A 367 15.82 -18.02 -1.15
N TRP A 368 15.89 -18.64 0.03
CA TRP A 368 17.01 -18.43 0.96
C TRP A 368 18.34 -18.99 0.42
N ALA A 369 18.31 -20.16 -0.23
CA ALA A 369 19.48 -20.78 -0.85
C ALA A 369 20.01 -19.97 -2.05
N VAL A 370 19.11 -19.42 -2.88
CA VAL A 370 19.46 -18.48 -3.95
C VAL A 370 20.14 -17.24 -3.37
N GLY A 371 19.61 -16.71 -2.26
CA GLY A 371 20.24 -15.67 -1.43
C GLY A 371 21.72 -15.90 -1.15
N ILE A 372 22.05 -17.10 -0.67
CA ILE A 372 23.43 -17.49 -0.33
C ILE A 372 24.30 -17.59 -1.58
N PHE A 373 23.80 -18.24 -2.64
CA PHE A 373 24.54 -18.43 -3.88
C PHE A 373 24.96 -17.08 -4.50
N MET A 374 24.03 -16.13 -4.60
CA MET A 374 24.30 -14.81 -5.18
C MET A 374 25.27 -13.96 -4.37
N SER A 375 25.23 -14.07 -3.03
CA SER A 375 26.21 -13.42 -2.14
C SER A 375 27.63 -13.94 -2.40
N TRP A 376 27.77 -15.24 -2.67
CA TRP A 376 29.06 -15.88 -2.91
C TRP A 376 29.63 -15.60 -4.31
N THR A 377 28.78 -15.54 -5.34
CA THR A 377 29.21 -15.42 -6.75
C THR A 377 29.34 -13.97 -7.22
N CYS A 378 28.49 -13.07 -6.74
CA CYS A 378 28.40 -11.70 -7.25
C CYS A 378 28.84 -10.64 -6.24
N GLY A 379 29.28 -11.04 -5.03
CA GLY A 379 29.64 -10.09 -3.98
C GLY A 379 28.48 -9.19 -3.56
N ILE A 380 27.23 -9.64 -3.80
CA ILE A 380 26.01 -9.01 -3.30
C ILE A 380 26.00 -9.28 -1.80
N GLY A 381 26.74 -8.45 -1.08
CA GLY A 381 26.93 -8.55 0.35
C GLY A 381 25.59 -8.41 1.06
N GLY A 382 25.15 -9.51 1.68
CA GLY A 382 24.36 -9.47 2.90
C GLY A 382 22.86 -9.25 2.71
N ILE A 383 22.14 -10.28 3.12
CA ILE A 383 20.94 -10.16 3.96
C ILE A 383 21.15 -8.99 4.95
N GLY A 384 20.64 -7.80 4.64
CA GLY A 384 20.85 -6.61 5.48
C GLY A 384 20.98 -5.28 4.73
N GLY A 385 20.10 -5.03 3.77
CA GLY A 385 20.08 -3.78 2.99
C GLY A 385 18.66 -3.26 2.70
N GLN A 386 17.66 -3.65 3.52
CA GLN A 386 16.46 -2.83 3.66
C GLN A 386 16.72 -1.95 4.89
N ALA A 387 16.59 -0.63 4.74
CA ALA A 387 16.88 0.38 5.75
C ALA A 387 16.61 -0.14 7.18
N HIS A 388 17.69 -0.44 7.90
CA HIS A 388 17.65 -0.73 9.32
C HIS A 388 17.37 0.58 10.06
N GLY A 389 16.10 0.95 10.15
CA GLY A 389 15.60 1.92 11.11
C GLY A 389 15.35 1.26 12.47
N GLU A 390 16.37 0.68 13.10
CA GLU A 390 16.34 0.49 14.55
C GLU A 390 16.61 1.85 15.20
N LYS A 391 15.52 2.60 15.47
CA LYS A 391 15.32 3.50 16.61
C LYS A 391 13.99 4.25 16.45
N LEU A 392 12.92 3.70 17.04
CA LEU A 392 12.00 4.33 18.01
C LEU A 392 10.70 3.54 18.13
#